data_AF-A0A966N5Q0-F1
#
_entry.id   AF-A0A966N5Q0-F1
#
_cell.length_a   1.000
_cell.length_b   1.000
_cell.length_c   1.000
_cell.angle_alpha   90.00
_cell.angle_beta   90.00
_cell.angle_gamma   90.00
#
_symmetry.space_group_name_H-M   'P 1'
#
loop_
_entity.id
_entity.type
_entity.pdbx_description
1 polymer ?
#
loop_
_entity_poly.entity_id
_entity_poly.type
_entity_poly.pdbx_seq_one_letter_code
_entity_poly.pdbx_strand_id
1 'polypeptide(L)'
;MAAVKPKRISFIGSSLGGFYATHLAEQFPSARAVLLNPAVRAARELAPYVGQLTAYDSDEPFDWRAEYVEQLRLQQVEKITHPERYLLVAATGDELLDWHEMVDFYPNANHEVIEGSDHGITEYPLYLDRVVHFACYLD
;
A
#
# COMPACT_ATOMS: atom_id res chain seq x y z
N MET A 1 -13.55 36.90 2.19
CA MET A 1 -12.36 36.11 1.78
C MET A 1 -12.82 34.68 1.59
N ALA A 2 -12.61 34.08 0.41
CA ALA A 2 -12.90 32.66 0.22
C ALA A 2 -11.93 31.85 1.10
N ALA A 3 -12.45 30.97 1.95
CA ALA A 3 -11.62 30.07 2.71
C ALA A 3 -10.83 29.19 1.73
N VAL A 4 -9.51 29.19 1.86
CA VAL A 4 -8.65 28.25 1.12
C VAL A 4 -9.06 26.85 1.60
N LYS A 5 -9.65 26.05 0.71
CA LYS A 5 -9.93 24.64 1.03
C LYS A 5 -8.60 23.99 1.42
N PRO A 6 -8.51 23.29 2.56
CA PRO A 6 -7.28 22.62 2.94
C PRO A 6 -6.87 21.68 1.80
N LYS A 7 -5.58 21.71 1.42
CA LYS A 7 -5.04 20.74 0.46
C LYS A 7 -5.26 19.35 1.03
N ARG A 8 -6.12 18.56 0.38
CA ARG A 8 -6.31 17.14 0.68
C ARG A 8 -5.22 16.35 -0.02
N ILE A 9 -4.55 15.48 0.72
CA ILE A 9 -3.48 14.62 0.22
C ILE A 9 -4.05 13.22 0.09
N SER A 10 -3.69 12.52 -0.98
CA SER A 10 -4.01 11.10 -1.14
C SER A 10 -2.74 10.38 -1.51
N PHE A 11 -2.45 9.28 -0.81
CA PHE A 11 -1.37 8.37 -1.12
C PHE A 11 -1.93 7.19 -1.91
N ILE A 12 -1.23 6.79 -2.96
CA ILE A 12 -1.56 5.58 -3.71
C ILE A 12 -0.27 4.79 -3.77
N GLY A 13 -0.29 3.54 -3.31
CA GLY A 13 0.91 2.71 -3.24
C GLY A 13 0.59 1.25 -3.51
N SER A 14 1.45 0.59 -4.28
CA SER A 14 1.40 -0.85 -4.54
C SER A 14 2.49 -1.60 -3.80
N SER A 15 2.23 -2.84 -3.35
CA SER A 15 3.24 -3.68 -2.70
C SER A 15 3.91 -2.95 -1.52
N LEU A 16 5.24 -2.81 -1.51
CA LEU A 16 5.97 -2.00 -0.53
C LEU A 16 5.53 -0.52 -0.52
N GLY A 17 5.13 0.05 -1.65
CA GLY A 17 4.53 1.38 -1.70
C GLY A 17 3.23 1.48 -0.90
N GLY A 18 2.46 0.40 -0.81
CA GLY A 18 1.25 0.32 0.02
C GLY A 18 1.56 0.38 1.51
N PHE A 19 2.64 -0.27 1.96
CA PHE A 19 3.16 -0.14 3.32
C PHE A 19 3.44 1.32 3.68
N TYR A 20 4.20 2.02 2.81
CA TYR A 20 4.52 3.43 3.00
C TYR A 20 3.29 4.34 2.95
N ALA A 21 2.34 4.06 2.06
CA ALA A 21 1.09 4.81 1.97
C ALA A 21 0.29 4.73 3.29
N THR A 22 0.23 3.55 3.91
CA THR A 22 -0.38 3.36 5.24
C THR A 22 0.37 4.13 6.32
N HIS A 23 1.70 4.02 6.37
CA HIS A 23 2.51 4.78 7.33
C HIS A 23 2.24 6.28 7.21
N LEU A 24 2.30 6.83 5.99
CA LEU A 24 2.08 8.25 5.73
C LEU A 24 0.64 8.68 6.04
N ALA A 25 -0.37 7.90 5.67
CA ALA A 25 -1.77 8.24 5.98
C ALA A 25 -2.03 8.33 7.49
N GLU A 26 -1.35 7.53 8.32
CA GLU A 26 -1.40 7.67 9.78
C GLU A 26 -0.65 8.91 10.30
N GLN A 27 0.35 9.43 9.58
CA GLN A 27 1.01 10.70 9.92
C GLN A 27 0.25 11.95 9.47
N PHE A 28 -0.63 11.83 8.46
CA PHE A 28 -1.41 12.94 7.90
C PHE A 28 -2.91 12.69 8.13
N PRO A 29 -3.52 13.25 9.20
CA PRO A 29 -4.88 12.89 9.63
C PRO A 29 -5.98 13.05 8.56
N SER A 30 -5.84 14.00 7.63
CA SER A 30 -6.81 14.22 6.55
C SER A 30 -6.48 13.47 5.26
N ALA A 31 -5.39 12.70 5.22
CA ALA A 31 -4.97 11.99 4.03
C ALA A 31 -5.75 10.68 3.83
N ARG A 32 -5.98 10.35 2.57
CA ARG A 32 -6.49 9.04 2.14
C ARG A 32 -5.36 8.16 1.66
N ALA A 33 -5.57 6.85 1.69
CA ALA A 33 -4.68 5.88 1.08
C ALA A 33 -5.43 4.87 0.21
N VAL A 34 -4.96 4.69 -1.03
CA VAL A 34 -5.31 3.54 -1.86
C VAL A 34 -4.12 2.58 -1.84
N LEU A 35 -4.42 1.32 -1.57
CA LEU A 35 -3.44 0.28 -1.28
C LEU A 35 -3.65 -0.87 -2.26
N LEU A 36 -2.68 -1.09 -3.15
CA LEU A 36 -2.77 -2.08 -4.21
C LEU A 36 -1.87 -3.27 -3.85
N ASN A 37 -2.43 -4.43 -3.52
CA ASN A 37 -1.69 -5.60 -3.02
C ASN A 37 -0.61 -5.22 -1.99
N PRO A 38 -0.96 -4.52 -0.89
CA PRO A 38 0.03 -3.94 0.01
C PRO A 38 0.82 -4.98 0.82
N ALA A 39 2.11 -4.73 0.98
CA ALA A 39 2.97 -5.36 1.98
C ALA A 39 2.56 -4.92 3.40
N VAL A 40 1.69 -5.66 4.09
CA VAL A 40 1.16 -5.23 5.40
C VAL A 40 2.15 -5.41 6.55
N ARG A 41 3.11 -6.34 6.39
CA ARG A 41 4.22 -6.56 7.33
C ARG A 41 5.54 -6.58 6.57
N ALA A 42 5.85 -5.47 5.89
CA ALA A 42 6.99 -5.32 4.98
C ALA A 42 8.34 -5.78 5.57
N ALA A 43 8.61 -5.51 6.85
CA ALA A 43 9.86 -5.96 7.47
C ALA A 43 9.96 -7.49 7.56
N ARG A 44 8.85 -8.20 7.79
CA ARG A 44 8.81 -9.67 7.78
C ARG A 44 8.96 -10.21 6.37
N GLU A 45 8.26 -9.61 5.42
CA GLU A 45 8.24 -10.03 4.01
C GLU A 45 9.58 -9.79 3.32
N LEU A 46 10.30 -8.71 3.64
CA LEU A 46 11.55 -8.33 2.99
C LEU A 46 12.82 -8.79 3.72
N ALA A 47 12.72 -9.29 4.96
CA ALA A 47 13.87 -9.84 5.69
C ALA A 47 14.58 -11.00 4.97
N PRO A 48 13.88 -11.96 4.32
CA PRO A 48 14.54 -13.07 3.62
C PRO A 48 15.42 -12.64 2.43
N TYR A 49 15.23 -11.42 1.92
CA TYR A 49 15.95 -10.92 0.75
C TYR A 49 17.25 -10.18 1.09
N VAL A 50 17.64 -10.11 2.38
CA VAL A 50 18.88 -9.43 2.80
C VAL A 50 20.08 -10.05 2.09
N GLY A 51 20.82 -9.21 1.37
CA GLY A 51 21.93 -9.62 0.52
C GLY A 51 21.95 -8.87 -0.80
N GLN A 52 22.72 -9.41 -1.75
CA GLN A 52 22.87 -8.84 -3.08
C GLN A 52 21.65 -9.18 -3.94
N LEU A 53 20.97 -8.13 -4.39
CA LEU A 53 19.88 -8.17 -5.35
C LEU A 53 20.33 -7.49 -6.64
N THR A 54 19.53 -7.65 -7.69
CA THR A 54 19.60 -6.82 -8.90
C THR A 54 18.46 -5.81 -8.83
N ALA A 55 18.72 -4.56 -9.20
CA ALA A 55 17.68 -3.55 -9.30
C ALA A 55 16.57 -4.01 -10.27
N TYR A 56 15.33 -3.59 -10.03
CA TYR A 56 14.20 -4.07 -10.84
C TYR A 56 14.15 -3.40 -12.23
N ASP A 57 14.74 -2.22 -12.37
CA ASP A 57 14.73 -1.37 -13.56
C ASP A 57 16.09 -1.25 -14.25
N SER A 58 17.11 -1.94 -13.73
CA SER A 58 18.46 -1.96 -14.28
C SER A 58 19.21 -3.23 -13.83
N ASP A 59 20.26 -3.61 -14.57
CA ASP A 59 21.14 -4.71 -14.18
C ASP A 59 22.14 -4.34 -13.06
N GLU A 60 21.94 -3.20 -12.40
CA GLU A 60 22.84 -2.73 -11.34
C GLU A 60 22.68 -3.57 -10.06
N PRO A 61 23.80 -3.96 -9.41
CA PRO A 61 23.73 -4.66 -8.14
C PRO A 61 23.22 -3.71 -7.05
N PHE A 62 22.28 -4.20 -6.25
CA PHE A 62 21.71 -3.51 -5.12
C PHE A 62 21.92 -4.33 -3.84
N ASP A 63 22.64 -3.76 -2.88
CA ASP A 63 22.84 -4.38 -1.58
C ASP A 63 21.64 -4.08 -0.67
N TRP A 64 20.73 -5.04 -0.51
CA TRP A 64 19.61 -4.93 0.42
C TRP A 64 20.07 -5.32 1.82
N ARG A 65 20.23 -4.33 2.69
CA ARG A 65 20.87 -4.50 3.99
C ARG A 65 19.87 -4.67 5.13
N ALA A 66 20.32 -5.33 6.20
CA ALA A 66 19.51 -5.56 7.40
C ALA A 66 19.04 -4.24 8.05
N GLU A 67 19.79 -3.15 7.91
CA GLU A 67 19.40 -1.83 8.40
C GLU A 67 18.14 -1.29 7.72
N TYR A 68 17.89 -1.64 6.45
CA TYR A 68 16.66 -1.22 5.76
C TYR A 68 15.44 -1.98 6.29
N VAL A 69 15.61 -3.26 6.64
CA VAL A 69 14.56 -4.03 7.32
C VAL A 69 14.21 -3.40 8.66
N GLU A 70 15.21 -2.91 9.40
CA GLU A 70 14.97 -2.21 10.66
C GLU A 70 14.25 -0.87 10.46
N GLN A 71 14.57 -0.13 9.40
CA GLN A 71 13.83 1.09 9.05
C GLN A 71 12.35 0.80 8.78
N LEU A 72 12.05 -0.31 8.09
CA LEU A 72 10.67 -0.76 7.90
C LEU A 72 9.98 -1.08 9.23
N ARG A 73 10.67 -1.74 10.17
CA ARG A 73 10.08 -2.01 11.51
C ARG A 73 9.69 -0.72 12.23
N LEU A 74 10.51 0.32 12.15
CA LEU A 74 10.22 1.63 12.77
C LEU A 74 9.02 2.34 12.15
N GLN A 75 8.66 2.00 10.91
CA GLN A 75 7.54 2.59 10.18
C GLN A 75 6.26 1.75 10.27
N GLN A 76 6.31 0.57 10.88
CA GLN A 76 5.17 -0.33 11.00
C GLN A 76 3.99 0.36 11.71
N VAL A 77 2.85 0.39 11.03
CA VAL A 77 1.56 0.70 11.65
C VAL A 77 1.02 -0.61 12.21
N GLU A 78 0.73 -0.67 13.51
CA GLU A 78 0.16 -1.89 14.11
C GLU A 78 -1.35 -2.02 13.88
N LYS A 79 -2.04 -0.88 13.82
CA LYS A 79 -3.48 -0.81 13.60
C LYS A 79 -3.83 0.55 13.01
N ILE A 80 -4.64 0.55 11.95
CA ILE A 80 -5.20 1.78 11.36
C ILE A 80 -6.21 2.44 12.32
N THR A 81 -6.29 3.78 12.28
CA THR A 81 -7.17 4.54 13.17
C THR A 81 -8.56 4.83 12.56
N HIS A 82 -8.58 5.23 11.29
CA HIS A 82 -9.76 5.72 10.57
C HIS A 82 -9.95 4.92 9.27
N PRO A 83 -10.63 3.74 9.33
CA PRO A 83 -10.74 2.81 8.20
C PRO A 83 -11.35 3.42 6.93
N GLU A 84 -12.24 4.40 7.08
CA GLU A 84 -12.88 5.10 5.97
C GLU A 84 -11.91 5.87 5.06
N ARG A 85 -10.68 6.12 5.53
CA ARG A 85 -9.61 6.77 4.76
C ARG A 85 -8.89 5.81 3.81
N TYR A 86 -9.16 4.51 3.92
CA TYR A 86 -8.45 3.46 3.20
C TYR A 86 -9.35 2.79 2.16
N LEU A 87 -8.76 2.59 0.98
CA LEU A 87 -9.25 1.65 -0.04
C LEU A 87 -8.18 0.59 -0.24
N LEU A 88 -8.48 -0.64 0.17
CA LEU A 88 -7.70 -1.83 -0.16
C LEU A 88 -8.18 -2.38 -1.51
N VAL A 89 -7.25 -2.61 -2.42
CA VAL A 89 -7.45 -3.40 -3.63
C VAL A 89 -6.51 -4.61 -3.51
N ALA A 90 -7.08 -5.81 -3.38
CA ALA A 90 -6.32 -7.04 -3.15
C ALA A 90 -6.72 -8.11 -4.17
N ALA A 91 -5.75 -8.72 -4.83
CA ALA A 91 -5.95 -9.83 -5.76
C ALA A 91 -5.87 -11.18 -5.03
N THR A 92 -6.85 -12.05 -5.22
CA THR A 92 -6.81 -13.40 -4.60
C THR A 92 -5.75 -14.29 -5.24
N GLY A 93 -5.30 -13.95 -6.44
CA GLY A 93 -4.21 -14.60 -7.17
C GLY A 93 -2.82 -14.04 -6.91
N ASP A 94 -2.65 -13.08 -5.99
CA ASP A 94 -1.33 -12.58 -5.60
C ASP A 94 -0.43 -13.73 -5.14
N GLU A 95 0.64 -13.97 -5.88
CA GLU A 95 1.57 -15.06 -5.68
C GLU A 95 2.68 -14.75 -4.65
N LEU A 96 2.79 -13.48 -4.22
CA LEU A 96 3.83 -13.00 -3.31
C LEU A 96 3.31 -12.71 -1.90
N LEU A 97 2.08 -12.18 -1.79
CA LEU A 97 1.51 -11.72 -0.53
C LEU A 97 0.12 -12.34 -0.29
N ASP A 98 -0.16 -12.70 0.96
CA ASP A 98 -1.46 -13.30 1.33
C ASP A 98 -2.54 -12.22 1.44
N TRP A 99 -3.50 -12.25 0.51
CA TRP A 99 -4.62 -11.32 0.48
C TRP A 99 -5.52 -11.40 1.73
N HIS A 100 -5.58 -12.56 2.42
CA HIS A 100 -6.33 -12.66 3.67
C HIS A 100 -5.70 -11.79 4.75
N GLU A 101 -4.37 -11.78 4.83
CA GLU A 101 -3.65 -10.92 5.78
C GLU A 101 -3.85 -9.44 5.45
N MET A 102 -3.93 -9.09 4.16
CA MET A 102 -4.28 -7.74 3.75
C MET A 102 -5.68 -7.36 4.26
N VAL A 103 -6.68 -8.20 4.02
CA VAL A 103 -8.07 -7.96 4.45
C VAL A 103 -8.18 -7.86 5.96
N ASP A 104 -7.51 -8.74 6.70
CA ASP A 104 -7.49 -8.74 8.17
C ASP A 104 -6.79 -7.50 8.75
N PHE A 105 -5.75 -6.99 8.07
CA PHE A 105 -5.03 -5.80 8.50
C PHE A 105 -5.81 -4.50 8.32
N TYR A 106 -6.73 -4.45 7.35
CA TYR A 106 -7.59 -3.28 7.07
C TYR A 106 -9.07 -3.49 7.46
N PRO A 107 -9.39 -3.80 8.73
CA PRO A 107 -10.76 -4.12 9.11
C PRO A 107 -11.68 -2.90 8.95
N ASN A 108 -12.86 -3.12 8.36
CA ASN A 108 -13.88 -2.11 8.09
C ASN A 108 -13.46 -0.99 7.11
N ALA A 109 -12.32 -1.12 6.44
CA ALA A 109 -11.96 -0.23 5.34
C ALA A 109 -12.78 -0.54 4.09
N ASN A 110 -12.68 0.30 3.06
CA ASN A 110 -13.25 0.00 1.76
C ASN A 110 -12.39 -1.06 1.09
N HIS A 111 -12.98 -2.17 0.65
CA HIS A 111 -12.25 -3.26 -0.02
C HIS A 111 -12.75 -3.44 -1.46
N GLU A 112 -11.82 -3.76 -2.35
CA GLU A 112 -12.02 -4.31 -3.69
C GLU A 112 -11.18 -5.58 -3.76
N VAL A 113 -11.81 -6.74 -3.53
CA VAL A 113 -11.13 -8.04 -3.65
C VAL A 113 -11.35 -8.58 -5.06
N ILE A 114 -10.27 -8.71 -5.80
CA ILE A 114 -10.26 -9.15 -7.20
C ILE A 114 -10.07 -10.67 -7.22
N GLU A 115 -11.04 -11.39 -7.77
CA GLU A 115 -10.91 -12.84 -7.96
C GLU A 115 -9.86 -13.15 -9.04
N GLY A 116 -8.79 -13.86 -8.70
CA GLY A 116 -7.66 -14.13 -9.58
C GLY A 116 -6.68 -12.95 -9.67
N SER A 117 -6.27 -12.61 -10.90
CA SER A 117 -5.17 -11.65 -11.20
C SER A 117 -3.83 -12.11 -10.63
N ASP A 118 -2.92 -11.17 -10.36
CA ASP A 118 -1.56 -11.40 -9.88
C ASP A 118 -1.09 -10.27 -8.95
N HIS A 119 0.14 -10.37 -8.44
CA HIS A 119 0.72 -9.34 -7.58
C HIS A 119 0.73 -7.94 -8.24
N GLY A 120 0.89 -7.88 -9.57
CA GLY A 120 0.92 -6.63 -10.33
C GLY A 120 -0.45 -6.01 -10.58
N ILE A 121 -1.54 -6.76 -10.33
CA ILE A 121 -2.90 -6.42 -10.76
C ILE A 121 -2.89 -6.13 -12.27
N THR A 122 -2.58 -7.14 -13.10
CA THR A 122 -2.46 -6.99 -14.56
C THR A 122 -3.63 -6.22 -15.21
N GLU A 123 -4.84 -6.35 -14.68
CA GLU A 123 -6.06 -5.68 -15.15
C GLU A 123 -6.33 -4.34 -14.46
N TYR A 124 -5.34 -3.72 -13.82
CA TYR A 124 -5.45 -2.45 -13.08
C TYR A 124 -6.26 -1.34 -13.78
N PRO A 125 -6.17 -1.13 -15.11
CA PRO A 125 -7.02 -0.15 -15.80
C PRO A 125 -8.52 -0.30 -15.57
N LEU A 126 -9.03 -1.51 -15.29
CA LEU A 126 -10.44 -1.75 -14.96
C LEU A 126 -10.85 -1.16 -13.60
N TYR A 127 -9.90 -0.97 -12.70
CA TYR A 127 -10.11 -0.48 -11.34
C TYR A 127 -9.75 1.00 -11.18
N LEU A 128 -9.13 1.61 -12.20
CA LEU A 128 -8.62 2.98 -12.16
C LEU A 128 -9.71 3.99 -11.79
N ASP A 129 -10.92 3.86 -12.35
CA ASP A 129 -12.02 4.79 -12.05
C ASP A 129 -12.39 4.75 -10.56
N ARG A 130 -12.44 3.56 -9.95
CA ARG A 130 -12.70 3.41 -8.52
C ARG A 130 -11.57 4.00 -7.68
N VAL A 131 -10.32 3.76 -8.07
CA VAL A 131 -9.12 4.30 -7.40
C VAL A 131 -9.12 5.82 -7.45
N VAL A 132 -9.33 6.42 -8.62
CA VAL A 132 -9.37 7.88 -8.81
C VAL A 132 -10.56 8.48 -8.09
N HIS A 133 -11.74 7.86 -8.14
CA HIS A 133 -12.90 8.32 -7.41
C HIS A 133 -12.63 8.37 -5.90
N PHE A 134 -12.07 7.29 -5.34
CA PHE A 134 -11.71 7.27 -3.92
C PHE A 134 -10.60 8.27 -3.58
N ALA A 135 -9.56 8.37 -4.41
CA ALA A 135 -8.40 9.23 -4.13
C ALA A 135 -8.70 10.72 -4.31
N CYS A 136 -9.55 11.10 -5.28
CA CYS A 136 -9.71 12.48 -5.72
C CYS A 136 -11.09 13.08 -5.41
N TYR A 137 -12.13 12.26 -5.27
CA TYR A 137 -13.49 12.74 -5.09
C TYR A 137 -14.02 12.54 -3.67
N LEU A 138 -14.73 13.54 -3.18
CA LEU A 138 -15.76 13.43 -2.16
C LEU A 138 -16.82 14.48 -2.42
N ASP A 139 -18.08 14.04 -2.39
CA ASP A 139 -19.32 14.77 -2.09
C ASP A 139 -19.26 16.30 -2.07
#